data_AF-D4V774-F1
#
_entry.id   AF-D4V774-F1
#
_cell.length_a   1.000
_cell.length_b   1.000
_cell.length_c   1.000
_cell.angle_alpha   90.00
_cell.angle_beta   90.00
_cell.angle_gamma   90.00
#
_symmetry.space_group_name_H-M   'P 1'
#
loop_
_entity.id
_entity.type
_entity.pdbx_description
1 polymer ?
#
loop_
_entity_poly.entity_id
_entity_poly.type
_entity_poly.pdbx_seq_one_letter_code
_entity_poly.pdbx_strand_id
1 'polypeptide(L)'
;LNKFDSIQNLLGLTDKERSQVLSINLANHPNRKYKEVWIGLGGTQSAVYATEVSLEEYYTYTTEETEKMELFALSEKLGGNLELAIKRLAESKRNPEK
;
A
#
# COMPACT_ATOMS: atom_id res chain seq x y z
N LEU A 1 -27.57 2.15 -11.94
CA LEU A 1 -27.57 3.19 -10.89
C LEU A 1 -26.35 2.99 -10.02
N ASN A 2 -25.50 4.01 -9.94
CA ASN A 2 -24.27 3.98 -9.16
C ASN A 2 -24.65 4.02 -7.67
N LYS A 3 -24.30 3.00 -6.87
CA LYS A 3 -24.69 2.90 -5.44
C LYS A 3 -24.03 3.97 -4.55
N PHE A 4 -23.24 4.86 -5.13
CA PHE A 4 -22.45 5.84 -4.42
C PHE A 4 -23.30 6.96 -3.80
N ASP A 5 -24.45 7.29 -4.38
CA ASP A 5 -25.36 8.29 -3.79
C ASP A 5 -25.88 7.83 -2.42
N SER A 6 -26.16 6.53 -2.28
CA SER A 6 -26.55 5.93 -1.00
C SER A 6 -25.40 5.96 0.02
N ILE A 7 -24.16 5.74 -0.44
CA ILE A 7 -22.96 5.81 0.42
C ILE A 7 -22.71 7.26 0.87
N GLN A 8 -22.79 8.21 -0.05
CA GLN A 8 -22.65 9.63 0.24
C GLN A 8 -23.68 10.09 1.28
N ASN A 9 -24.95 9.73 1.09
CA ASN A 9 -26.02 10.07 2.03
C ASN A 9 -25.83 9.40 3.40
N LEU A 10 -25.45 8.11 3.42
CA LEU A 10 -25.23 7.36 4.66
C LEU A 10 -24.07 7.93 5.48
N LEU A 11 -22.99 8.32 4.82
CA LEU A 11 -21.77 8.81 5.46
C LEU A 11 -21.76 10.34 5.62
N GLY A 12 -22.80 11.04 5.16
CA GLY A 12 -22.90 12.49 5.22
C GLY A 12 -21.82 13.23 4.41
N LEU A 13 -21.34 12.63 3.32
CA LEU A 13 -20.24 13.20 2.54
C LEU A 13 -20.72 14.37 1.68
N THR A 14 -19.91 15.41 1.63
CA THR A 14 -20.06 16.51 0.67
C THR A 14 -19.67 16.06 -0.75
N ASP A 15 -20.07 16.83 -1.77
CA ASP A 15 -19.67 16.54 -3.15
C ASP A 15 -18.14 16.59 -3.33
N LYS A 16 -17.45 17.45 -2.59
CA LYS A 16 -15.99 17.51 -2.56
C LYS A 16 -15.39 16.19 -2.05
N GLU A 17 -15.90 15.66 -0.94
CA GLU A 17 -15.42 14.42 -0.35
C GLU A 17 -15.75 13.22 -1.25
N ARG A 18 -16.94 13.21 -1.86
CA ARG A 18 -17.31 12.24 -2.89
C ARG A 18 -16.29 12.23 -4.04
N SER A 19 -15.95 13.41 -4.57
CA SER A 19 -14.94 13.54 -5.63
C SER A 19 -13.57 13.03 -5.19
N GLN A 20 -13.16 13.29 -3.93
CA GLN A 20 -11.90 12.78 -3.39
C GLN A 20 -11.89 11.25 -3.31
N VAL A 21 -12.96 10.63 -2.79
CA VAL A 21 -13.04 9.16 -2.68
C VAL A 21 -13.01 8.51 -4.08
N LEU A 22 -13.70 9.11 -5.05
CA LEU A 22 -13.69 8.61 -6.43
C LEU A 22 -12.35 8.83 -7.15
N SER A 23 -11.48 9.69 -6.62
CA SER A 23 -10.16 9.97 -7.21
C SER A 23 -9.06 8.99 -6.78
N ILE A 24 -9.34 8.15 -5.78
CA ILE A 24 -8.40 7.17 -5.24
C ILE A 24 -7.88 6.26 -6.38
N ASN A 25 -6.56 6.17 -6.49
CA ASN A 25 -5.81 5.42 -7.48
C ASN A 25 -6.05 5.80 -8.95
N LEU A 26 -6.62 6.97 -9.26
CA LEU A 26 -6.78 7.44 -10.65
C LEU A 26 -5.48 8.03 -11.24
N ALA A 27 -4.59 8.55 -10.39
CA ALA A 27 -3.40 9.28 -10.83
C ALA A 27 -2.17 8.96 -9.97
N ASN A 28 -1.93 7.66 -9.71
CA ASN A 28 -0.77 7.25 -8.93
C ASN A 28 0.54 7.65 -9.63
N HIS A 29 1.55 8.02 -8.84
CA HIS A 29 2.87 8.32 -9.35
C HIS A 29 3.53 7.06 -9.95
N PRO A 30 3.98 7.07 -11.21
CA PRO A 30 4.39 5.85 -11.93
C PRO A 30 5.59 5.14 -11.30
N ASN A 31 6.47 5.89 -10.62
CA ASN A 31 7.70 5.35 -10.03
C ASN A 31 7.62 5.07 -8.52
N ARG A 32 6.42 5.10 -7.92
CA ARG A 32 6.25 4.84 -6.47
C ARG A 32 5.23 3.73 -6.27
N LYS A 33 5.50 2.84 -5.30
CA LYS A 33 4.56 1.79 -4.87
C LYS A 33 3.93 2.21 -3.55
N TYR A 34 2.63 2.49 -3.59
CA TYR A 34 1.84 2.85 -2.41
C TYR A 34 0.37 2.52 -2.65
N LYS A 35 -0.42 2.51 -1.58
CA LYS A 35 -1.88 2.47 -1.67
C LYS A 35 -2.43 3.85 -1.31
N GLU A 36 -3.47 4.28 -1.99
CA GLU A 36 -4.19 5.49 -1.59
C GLU A 36 -5.36 5.16 -0.67
N VAL A 37 -5.52 5.98 0.37
CA VAL A 37 -6.66 5.94 1.28
C VAL A 37 -7.25 7.34 1.42
N TRP A 38 -8.56 7.45 1.48
CA TRP A 38 -9.21 8.70 1.84
C TRP A 38 -9.45 8.74 3.36
N ILE A 39 -9.13 9.87 3.99
CA ILE A 39 -9.35 10.09 5.41
C ILE A 39 -10.11 11.41 5.57
N GLY A 40 -11.28 11.34 6.22
CA GLY A 40 -12.09 12.48 6.63
C GLY A 40 -12.08 12.65 8.15
N LEU A 41 -11.74 13.85 8.61
CA LEU A 41 -11.70 14.25 10.02
C LEU A 41 -12.94 15.10 10.35
N GLY A 42 -14.12 14.46 10.39
CA GLY A 42 -15.35 15.06 10.92
C GLY A 42 -15.72 16.42 10.32
N GLY A 43 -15.57 16.58 9.00
CA GLY A 43 -15.91 17.81 8.27
C GLY A 43 -14.90 18.97 8.39
N THR A 44 -13.83 18.82 9.18
CA THR A 44 -12.77 19.85 9.30
C THR A 44 -11.71 19.72 8.21
N GLN A 45 -11.32 18.49 7.89
CA GLN A 45 -10.31 18.17 6.88
C GLN A 45 -10.63 16.85 6.20
N SER A 46 -10.43 16.81 4.88
CA SER A 46 -10.55 15.58 4.10
C SER A 46 -9.51 15.59 2.98
N ALA A 47 -8.82 14.47 2.77
CA ALA A 47 -7.87 14.30 1.68
C ALA A 47 -7.61 12.83 1.35
N VAL A 48 -7.03 12.60 0.17
CA VAL A 48 -6.47 11.32 -0.23
C VAL A 48 -4.99 11.31 0.15
N TYR A 49 -4.56 10.26 0.83
CA TYR A 49 -3.21 10.07 1.33
C TYR A 49 -2.58 8.85 0.70
N ALA A 50 -1.29 8.94 0.37
CA ALA A 50 -0.48 7.79 0.04
C ALA A 50 -0.04 7.09 1.33
N THR A 51 -0.25 5.78 1.40
CA THR A 51 0.21 4.91 2.48
C THR A 51 1.39 4.09 1.98
N GLU A 52 2.53 4.28 2.63
CA GLU A 52 3.78 3.59 2.36
C GLU A 52 4.25 2.93 3.64
N VAL A 53 4.75 1.71 3.51
CA VAL A 53 5.37 0.94 4.58
C VAL A 53 6.82 0.67 4.23
N SER A 54 7.61 0.30 5.24
CA SER A 54 8.98 -0.16 4.99
C SER A 54 8.98 -1.38 4.07
N LEU A 55 10.06 -1.60 3.31
CA LEU A 55 10.19 -2.80 2.47
C LEU A 55 10.19 -4.07 3.32
N GLU A 56 10.73 -3.97 4.54
CA GLU A 56 10.74 -5.02 5.55
C GLU A 56 9.30 -5.41 5.93
N GLU A 57 8.45 -4.44 6.24
CA GLU A 57 7.02 -4.68 6.53
C GLU A 57 6.29 -5.22 5.30
N TYR A 58 6.55 -4.65 4.12
CA TYR A 58 5.97 -5.13 2.86
C TYR A 58 6.29 -6.61 2.61
N TYR A 59 7.56 -7.02 2.69
CA TYR A 59 7.97 -8.41 2.47
C TYR A 59 7.55 -9.35 3.59
N THR A 60 7.29 -8.83 4.79
CA THR A 60 6.70 -9.61 5.88
C THR A 60 5.27 -10.07 5.53
N TYR A 61 4.51 -9.23 4.82
CA TYR A 61 3.09 -9.46 4.53
C TYR A 61 2.75 -9.64 3.05
N THR A 62 3.75 -9.74 2.17
CA THR A 62 3.50 -9.88 0.72
C THR A 62 2.70 -11.15 0.41
N THR A 63 1.71 -10.99 -0.44
CA THR A 63 0.93 -12.09 -1.02
C THR A 63 1.36 -12.41 -2.45
N GLU A 64 2.28 -11.64 -3.02
CA GLU A 64 2.79 -11.85 -4.37
C GLU A 64 3.63 -13.13 -4.41
N GLU A 65 3.22 -14.10 -5.23
CA GLU A 65 3.83 -15.42 -5.27
C GLU A 65 5.32 -15.36 -5.60
N THR A 66 5.71 -14.55 -6.59
CA THR A 66 7.09 -14.42 -7.03
C THR A 66 8.00 -13.88 -5.92
N GLU A 67 7.54 -12.86 -5.20
CA GLU A 67 8.26 -12.27 -4.06
C GLU A 67 8.36 -13.25 -2.89
N LYS A 68 7.28 -13.98 -2.62
CA LYS A 68 7.23 -15.01 -1.57
C LYS A 68 8.19 -16.16 -1.84
N MET A 69 8.25 -16.64 -3.09
CA MET A 69 9.20 -17.67 -3.52
C MET A 69 10.65 -17.18 -3.42
N GLU A 70 10.94 -15.94 -3.84
CA GLU A 70 12.27 -15.32 -3.69
C GLU A 70 12.68 -15.26 -2.21
N LEU A 71 11.78 -14.81 -1.32
CA LEU A 71 12.03 -14.70 0.10
C LEU A 71 12.30 -16.06 0.76
N PHE A 72 11.50 -17.08 0.46
CA PHE A 72 11.70 -18.42 1.02
C PHE A 72 12.99 -19.07 0.53
N ALA A 73 13.32 -18.94 -0.76
CA ALA A 73 14.59 -19.42 -1.28
C ALA A 73 15.80 -18.74 -0.60
N LEU A 74 15.69 -17.45 -0.27
CA LEU A 74 16.72 -16.73 0.49
C LEU A 74 16.77 -17.22 1.95
N SER A 75 15.63 -17.45 2.58
CA SER A 75 15.54 -17.98 3.95
C SER A 75 16.19 -19.36 4.07
N GLU A 76 15.94 -20.27 3.12
CA GLU A 76 16.58 -21.59 3.08
C GLU A 76 18.11 -21.49 3.03
N LYS A 77 18.66 -20.59 2.20
CA LYS A 77 20.10 -20.32 2.12
C LYS A 77 20.68 -19.75 3.42
N LEU A 78 19.85 -19.17 4.28
CA LEU A 78 20.20 -18.57 5.56
C LEU A 78 19.85 -19.47 6.75
N GLY A 79 19.64 -20.77 6.53
CA GLY A 79 19.33 -21.74 7.58
C GLY A 79 17.92 -21.60 8.15
N GLY A 80 16.97 -21.12 7.35
CA GLY A 80 15.58 -20.90 7.74
C GLY A 80 15.33 -19.59 8.50
N ASN A 81 16.32 -18.70 8.58
CA ASN A 81 16.16 -17.42 9.27
C ASN A 81 15.37 -16.42 8.39
N LEU A 82 14.06 -16.41 8.59
CA LEU A 82 13.14 -15.56 7.83
C LEU A 82 13.35 -14.06 8.10
N GLU A 83 13.61 -13.66 9.34
CA GLU A 83 13.85 -12.25 9.69
C GLU A 83 15.08 -11.70 8.96
N LEU A 84 16.18 -12.46 8.93
CA LEU A 84 17.39 -12.08 8.21
C LEU A 84 17.16 -12.06 6.69
N ALA A 85 16.38 -13.01 6.17
CA ALA A 85 16.01 -13.03 4.76
C ALA A 85 15.22 -11.78 4.36
N ILE A 86 14.22 -11.39 5.17
CA ILE A 86 13.42 -10.17 4.94
C ILE A 86 14.32 -8.94 4.92
N LYS A 87 15.22 -8.79 5.92
CA LYS A 87 16.14 -7.64 5.98
C LYS A 87 17.06 -7.57 4.75
N ARG A 88 17.64 -8.70 4.35
CA ARG A 88 18.53 -8.74 3.18
C ARG A 88 17.79 -8.51 1.86
N LEU A 89 16.58 -9.03 1.72
CA LEU A 89 15.75 -8.81 0.53
C LEU A 89 15.30 -7.35 0.44
N ALA A 90 14.87 -6.75 1.55
CA ALA A 90 14.52 -5.34 1.61
C ALA A 90 15.72 -4.44 1.22
N GLU A 91 16.92 -4.75 1.71
CA GLU A 91 18.14 -4.01 1.39
C GLU A 91 18.53 -4.13 -0.09
N SER A 92 18.47 -5.33 -0.68
CA SER A 92 18.81 -5.54 -2.10
C SER A 92 17.86 -4.79 -3.04
N LYS A 93 16.58 -4.71 -2.69
CA LYS A 93 15.58 -3.98 -3.48
C LYS A 93 15.69 -2.46 -3.31
N ARG A 94 16.17 -1.99 -2.16
CA ARG A 94 16.46 -0.57 -1.92
C ARG A 94 17.69 -0.10 -2.70
N ASN A 95 18.70 -0.97 -2.83
CA ASN A 95 19.98 -0.69 -3.47
C ASN A 95 20.30 -1.73 -4.57
N PRO A 96 19.64 -1.67 -5.74
CA PRO A 96 19.78 -2.69 -6.78
C PRO A 96 21.16 -2.74 -7.47
N GLU A 97 22.08 -1.81 -7.19
CA GLU A 97 23.40 -1.70 -7.84
C GLU A 97 24.60 -1.89 -6.89
N LYS A 98 24.56 -2.89 -6.00
CA LYS A 98 25.77 -3.38 -5.29
C LYS A 98 26.08 -4.82 -5.65
#